data_AF-A0AA38CP85-F1
#
_entry.id   AF-A0AA38CP85-F1
#
_cell.length_a   1.000
_cell.length_b   1.000
_cell.length_c   1.000
_cell.angle_alpha   90.00
_cell.angle_beta   90.00
_cell.angle_gamma   90.00
#
_symmetry.space_group_name_H-M   'P 1'
#
loop_
_entity.id
_entity.type
_entity.pdbx_description
1 polymer ?
#
loop_
_entity_poly.entity_id
_entity_poly.type
_entity_poly.pdbx_seq_one_letter_code
_entity_poly.pdbx_strand_id
1 'polypeptide(L)'
;MATPGDDGAPSDPPLTRRELRARREAAERAAAERDGGAGVPQDASDGAGPSGTTAPGTSTPRPAAPASAAPPVTPVIEAAPAIPPAPASLVAELERPRADEAPANEQRESGASGAGAAPSEVDLTAPLAPEPTPADVLTADVGRTSRAGRNVPVAAGVGVALVLALVASLFWRKEAFGILAFAAVLGALVELRAALARQQIILPVLPIAVGAVGMFVSAYLAGTEALLVAFVLTAGGVVVWCALDGGGLRVLRNATAAIFVAAYVPFLASFLALALAADDGEWRVLAVVVLVVAGDTGGWAAGVLIGRHPLAPTISPKKSWEGLGGSVVLAVAIGTVGLPLVLDVTWWQGALVGLLAVIAGLVGDLGESLIKRDLGMKDMGDSIPGHGGILDRVDALLVAAPVVVTALAVAAPIA
;
A
#
# COMPACT_ATOMS: atom_id res chain seq x y z
N MET A 1 -58.72 37.49 31.46
CA MET A 1 -58.25 36.22 32.06
C MET A 1 -56.76 36.17 31.80
N ALA A 2 -55.93 36.23 32.84
CA ALA A 2 -54.48 36.28 32.70
C ALA A 2 -53.88 34.87 32.81
N THR A 3 -52.82 34.60 32.06
CA THR A 3 -52.01 33.37 32.14
C THR A 3 -50.59 33.73 32.56
N PRO A 4 -49.88 32.86 33.33
CA PRO A 4 -48.68 33.26 34.06
C PRO A 4 -47.43 33.32 33.17
N GLY A 5 -46.40 34.01 33.67
CA GLY A 5 -45.07 34.00 33.05
C GLY A 5 -44.34 32.67 33.27
N ASP A 6 -43.47 32.33 32.32
CA ASP A 6 -42.51 31.23 32.42
C ASP A 6 -41.19 31.81 32.96
N ASP A 7 -40.87 31.48 34.22
CA ASP A 7 -39.67 31.99 34.89
C ASP A 7 -38.42 31.29 34.32
N GLY A 8 -37.66 32.03 33.52
CA GLY A 8 -36.45 31.53 32.88
C GLY A 8 -35.43 31.03 33.91
N ALA A 9 -35.20 29.72 33.93
CA ALA A 9 -34.12 29.12 34.70
C ALA A 9 -32.76 29.73 34.29
N PRO A 10 -31.87 30.08 35.25
CA PRO A 10 -30.58 30.66 34.93
C PRO A 10 -29.74 29.65 34.15
N SER A 11 -29.37 30.00 32.92
CA SER A 11 -28.39 29.23 32.15
C SER A 11 -27.04 29.32 32.85
N ASP A 12 -26.53 28.19 33.35
CA ASP A 12 -25.19 28.11 33.94
C ASP A 12 -24.15 28.71 32.98
N PRO A 13 -23.22 29.57 33.47
CA PRO A 13 -22.19 30.14 32.62
C PRO A 13 -21.29 29.02 32.04
N PRO A 14 -20.82 29.17 30.79
CA PRO A 14 -20.02 28.14 30.14
C PRO A 14 -18.73 27.89 30.92
N LEU A 15 -18.59 26.66 31.43
CA LEU A 15 -17.45 26.23 32.26
C LEU A 15 -16.12 26.56 31.60
N THR A 16 -15.20 27.13 32.36
CA THR A 16 -13.87 27.47 31.87
C THR A 16 -13.07 26.19 31.56
N ARG A 17 -12.07 26.31 30.68
CA ARG A 17 -11.19 25.18 30.33
C ARG A 17 -10.48 24.54 31.53
N ARG A 18 -10.33 25.27 32.64
CA ARG A 18 -9.76 24.74 33.90
C ARG A 18 -10.77 23.86 34.65
N GLU A 19 -12.03 24.25 34.71
CA GLU A 19 -13.09 23.49 35.40
C GLU A 19 -13.45 22.21 34.65
N LEU A 20 -13.50 22.26 33.31
CA LEU A 20 -13.67 21.07 32.48
C LEU A 20 -12.53 20.07 32.67
N ARG A 21 -11.28 20.54 32.77
CA ARG A 21 -10.11 19.70 33.05
C ARG A 21 -10.18 19.08 34.45
N ALA A 22 -10.52 19.86 35.47
CA ALA A 22 -10.68 19.35 36.84
C ALA A 22 -11.80 18.29 36.96
N ARG A 23 -12.93 18.48 36.27
CA ARG A 23 -14.01 17.48 36.23
C ARG A 23 -13.59 16.19 35.51
N ARG A 24 -12.80 16.29 34.44
CA ARG A 24 -12.25 15.13 33.74
C ARG A 24 -11.26 14.34 34.60
N GLU A 25 -10.31 15.04 35.24
CA GLU A 25 -9.33 14.42 36.14
C GLU A 25 -10.00 13.77 37.37
N ALA A 26 -11.11 14.33 37.87
CA ALA A 26 -11.92 13.70 38.92
C ALA A 26 -12.67 12.44 38.45
N ALA A 27 -13.22 12.45 37.23
CA ALA A 27 -13.89 11.29 36.64
C ALA A 27 -12.91 10.13 36.34
N GLU A 28 -11.71 10.44 35.85
CA GLU A 28 -10.65 9.46 35.59
C GLU A 28 -10.16 8.79 36.89
N ARG A 29 -10.06 9.54 38.01
CA ARG A 29 -9.77 8.96 39.33
C ARG A 29 -10.88 8.06 39.85
N ALA A 30 -12.14 8.48 39.73
CA ALA A 30 -13.30 7.68 40.15
C ALA A 30 -13.50 6.40 39.31
N ALA A 31 -12.95 6.35 38.09
CA ALA A 31 -12.89 5.13 37.29
C ALA A 31 -11.77 4.18 37.78
N ALA A 32 -10.57 4.70 38.06
CA ALA A 32 -9.45 3.91 38.57
C ALA A 32 -9.74 3.24 39.93
N GLU A 33 -10.52 3.88 40.80
CA GLU A 33 -10.94 3.29 42.09
C GLU A 33 -11.93 2.12 41.96
N ARG A 34 -12.58 1.94 40.80
CA ARG A 34 -13.55 0.85 40.58
C ARG A 34 -12.95 -0.46 40.09
N ASP A 35 -11.82 -0.41 39.38
CA ASP A 35 -11.14 -1.61 38.83
C ASP A 35 -10.21 -2.31 39.85
N GLY A 36 -9.89 -1.68 40.98
CA GLY A 36 -8.96 -2.21 41.98
C GLY A 36 -9.53 -3.21 42.98
N GLY A 37 -10.78 -3.67 42.82
CA GLY A 37 -11.58 -4.25 43.92
C GLY A 37 -12.28 -5.58 43.63
N ALA A 38 -11.55 -6.61 43.18
CA ALA A 38 -12.11 -7.97 43.01
C ALA A 38 -11.13 -9.08 43.46
N GLY A 39 -10.96 -9.24 44.78
CA GLY A 39 -10.22 -10.36 45.36
C GLY A 39 -11.05 -11.66 45.38
N VAL A 40 -10.50 -12.75 44.86
CA VAL A 40 -11.09 -14.09 44.93
C VAL A 40 -10.81 -14.71 46.31
N PRO A 41 -11.81 -15.19 47.08
CA PRO A 41 -11.56 -15.96 48.29
C PRO A 41 -11.27 -17.43 47.96
N GLN A 42 -10.19 -17.96 48.54
CA GLN A 42 -10.08 -19.39 48.79
C GLN A 42 -10.90 -19.73 50.04
N ASP A 43 -11.49 -20.92 50.09
CA ASP A 43 -11.71 -21.60 51.37
C ASP A 43 -11.74 -23.12 51.18
N ALA A 44 -11.34 -23.84 52.22
CA ALA A 44 -11.26 -25.30 52.24
C ALA A 44 -11.79 -25.85 53.57
N SER A 45 -12.47 -26.99 53.56
CA SER A 45 -12.63 -27.83 54.77
C SER A 45 -13.10 -29.26 54.45
N ASP A 46 -12.58 -30.18 55.25
CA ASP A 46 -12.70 -31.64 55.19
C ASP A 46 -14.11 -32.23 55.48
N GLY A 47 -14.31 -33.53 55.21
CA GLY A 47 -15.31 -34.31 55.95
C GLY A 47 -15.82 -35.66 55.39
N ALA A 48 -15.10 -36.76 55.66
CA ALA A 48 -15.59 -38.15 55.91
C ALA A 48 -16.44 -38.97 54.88
N GLY A 49 -16.16 -40.28 54.79
CA GLY A 49 -17.03 -41.35 54.23
C GLY A 49 -17.79 -42.13 55.35
N PRO A 50 -18.17 -43.44 55.20
CA PRO A 50 -17.86 -44.43 54.13
C PRO A 50 -19.05 -45.39 53.73
N SER A 51 -18.73 -46.60 53.19
CA SER A 51 -19.57 -47.80 52.89
C SER A 51 -20.33 -47.80 51.54
N GLY A 52 -20.14 -48.73 50.59
CA GLY A 52 -20.54 -50.17 50.54
C GLY A 52 -21.73 -50.33 49.55
N THR A 53 -21.92 -51.31 48.64
CA THR A 53 -21.62 -52.76 48.64
C THR A 53 -22.02 -53.42 47.28
N THR A 54 -21.26 -54.44 46.80
CA THR A 54 -21.57 -55.52 45.79
C THR A 54 -21.96 -55.28 44.30
N ALA A 55 -21.38 -56.14 43.44
CA ALA A 55 -21.81 -56.53 42.06
C ALA A 55 -22.58 -57.91 42.10
N PRO A 56 -22.85 -58.74 41.03
CA PRO A 56 -22.23 -58.84 39.69
C PRO A 56 -23.13 -59.23 38.46
N GLY A 57 -22.52 -59.36 37.27
CA GLY A 57 -23.06 -59.97 36.03
C GLY A 57 -23.36 -58.96 34.90
N THR A 58 -23.06 -59.17 33.61
CA THR A 58 -22.52 -60.32 32.85
C THR A 58 -21.61 -59.88 31.67
N SER A 59 -20.99 -60.84 30.98
CA SER A 59 -19.81 -60.73 30.10
C SER A 59 -20.00 -60.17 28.66
N THR A 60 -19.09 -59.27 28.24
CA THR A 60 -18.32 -59.13 26.95
C THR A 60 -18.86 -59.69 25.60
N PRO A 61 -18.59 -59.04 24.42
CA PRO A 61 -17.22 -58.65 24.01
C PRO A 61 -16.96 -57.33 23.24
N ARG A 62 -15.88 -56.66 23.70
CA ARG A 62 -14.80 -55.91 23.00
C ARG A 62 -14.96 -55.45 21.53
N PRO A 63 -14.66 -54.16 21.29
CA PRO A 63 -13.77 -53.73 20.20
C PRO A 63 -12.45 -53.11 20.73
N ALA A 64 -11.55 -52.74 19.81
CA ALA A 64 -10.13 -52.48 20.07
C ALA A 64 -9.82 -51.22 20.91
N ALA A 65 -8.67 -51.22 21.58
CA ALA A 65 -8.13 -50.08 22.31
C ALA A 65 -7.30 -49.17 21.38
N PRO A 66 -7.44 -47.83 21.45
CA PRO A 66 -6.50 -46.90 20.83
C PRO A 66 -5.18 -46.85 21.63
N ALA A 67 -4.08 -46.56 20.93
CA ALA A 67 -2.74 -46.49 21.52
C ALA A 67 -2.55 -45.25 22.42
N SER A 68 -1.60 -45.36 23.37
CA SER A 68 -1.28 -44.32 24.34
C SER A 68 -0.88 -43.00 23.68
N ALA A 69 -1.45 -41.90 24.17
CA ALA A 69 -0.91 -40.56 23.91
C ALA A 69 0.47 -40.40 24.57
N ALA A 70 1.35 -39.63 23.92
CA ALA A 70 2.64 -39.23 24.48
C ALA A 70 2.47 -38.02 25.43
N PRO A 71 3.32 -37.86 26.45
CA PRO A 71 3.27 -36.71 27.36
C PRO A 71 3.69 -35.40 26.63
N PRO A 72 3.21 -34.23 27.08
CA PRO A 72 3.58 -32.95 26.49
C PRO A 72 5.04 -32.61 26.78
N VAL A 73 5.76 -32.17 25.75
CA VAL A 73 7.14 -31.68 25.87
C VAL A 73 7.11 -30.18 26.16
N THR A 74 7.46 -29.79 27.39
CA THR A 74 7.65 -28.38 27.76
C THR A 74 8.97 -27.87 27.17
N PRO A 75 9.00 -26.74 26.46
CA PRO A 75 10.27 -26.14 26.03
C PRO A 75 10.99 -25.52 27.23
N VAL A 76 12.20 -25.98 27.52
CA VAL A 76 13.12 -25.31 28.44
C VAL A 76 13.75 -24.15 27.68
N ILE A 77 13.48 -22.91 28.12
CA ILE A 77 14.20 -21.73 27.63
C ILE A 77 15.50 -21.63 28.42
N GLU A 78 16.61 -22.02 27.79
CA GLU A 78 17.95 -21.79 28.32
C GLU A 78 18.32 -20.32 28.10
N ALA A 79 18.80 -19.64 29.15
CA ALA A 79 19.12 -18.23 29.10
C ALA A 79 20.40 -17.98 28.27
N ALA A 80 20.35 -17.01 27.36
CA ALA A 80 21.51 -16.66 26.54
C ALA A 80 22.69 -16.16 27.40
N PRO A 81 23.94 -16.56 27.11
CA PRO A 81 25.11 -16.12 27.86
C PRO A 81 25.36 -14.62 27.68
N ALA A 82 25.74 -13.94 28.75
CA ALA A 82 26.03 -12.51 28.73
C ALA A 82 27.29 -12.21 27.88
N ILE A 83 27.19 -11.21 27.00
CA ILE A 83 28.30 -10.73 26.18
C ILE A 83 29.26 -9.92 27.08
N PRO A 84 30.56 -10.26 27.17
CA PRO A 84 31.52 -9.46 27.91
C PRO A 84 31.80 -8.13 27.19
N PRO A 85 32.08 -7.02 27.92
CA PRO A 85 32.38 -5.73 27.33
C PRO A 85 33.68 -5.77 26.52
N ALA A 86 33.74 -4.97 25.44
CA ALA A 86 34.89 -4.90 24.55
C ALA A 86 36.15 -4.38 25.26
N PRO A 87 37.36 -4.84 24.88
CA PRO A 87 38.61 -4.41 25.51
C PRO A 87 38.88 -2.93 25.24
N ALA A 88 39.36 -2.22 26.27
CA ALA A 88 39.53 -0.76 26.29
C ALA A 88 40.45 -0.21 25.18
N SER A 89 41.31 -1.03 24.59
CA SER A 89 42.16 -0.66 23.44
C SER A 89 41.36 -0.26 22.20
N LEU A 90 40.15 -0.81 22.00
CA LEU A 90 39.33 -0.51 20.82
C LEU A 90 38.58 0.83 20.93
N VAL A 91 38.36 1.31 22.16
CA VAL A 91 37.73 2.61 22.43
C VAL A 91 38.74 3.75 22.22
N ALA A 92 39.99 3.54 22.65
CA ALA A 92 41.05 4.55 22.53
C ALA A 92 41.46 4.91 21.08
N GLU A 93 41.18 4.04 20.10
CA GLU A 93 41.47 4.31 18.68
C GLU A 93 40.40 5.21 18.02
N LEU A 94 39.21 5.30 18.61
CA LEU A 94 38.07 6.10 18.10
C LEU A 94 38.08 7.56 18.58
N GLU A 95 38.86 7.90 19.61
CA GLU A 95 38.85 9.21 20.27
C GLU A 95 40.00 10.15 19.84
N ARG A 96 40.84 9.78 18.86
CA ARG A 96 41.93 10.66 18.39
C ARG A 96 41.44 11.70 17.36
N PRO A 97 41.63 13.01 17.59
CA PRO A 97 41.40 14.03 16.57
C PRO A 97 42.41 13.90 15.43
N ARG A 98 41.96 13.98 14.18
CA ARG A 98 42.86 14.19 13.02
C ARG A 98 43.19 15.67 12.90
N ALA A 99 44.46 16.00 12.96
CA ALA A 99 44.97 17.34 12.70
C ALA A 99 45.34 17.51 11.21
N ASP A 100 44.96 18.67 10.66
CA ASP A 100 45.51 19.43 9.54
C ASP A 100 46.12 18.73 8.32
N GLU A 101 45.51 18.96 7.14
CA GLU A 101 46.23 19.44 5.95
C GLU A 101 45.30 20.13 4.92
N ALA A 102 45.65 21.36 4.54
CA ALA A 102 45.07 22.22 3.48
C ALA A 102 46.08 23.39 3.22
N PRO A 103 45.92 24.34 2.26
CA PRO A 103 44.93 24.50 1.17
C PRO A 103 45.53 24.93 -0.22
N ALA A 104 44.69 25.16 -1.24
CA ALA A 104 44.81 26.22 -2.30
C ALA A 104 43.53 26.20 -3.21
N ASN A 105 42.63 27.21 -3.23
CA ASN A 105 42.65 28.53 -3.92
C ASN A 105 42.37 28.41 -5.46
N GLU A 106 41.60 29.26 -6.18
CA GLU A 106 41.21 30.68 -5.98
C GLU A 106 40.00 31.14 -6.87
N GLN A 107 39.45 32.34 -6.58
CA GLN A 107 38.49 33.24 -7.29
C GLN A 107 37.11 33.39 -6.59
N ARG A 108 36.73 34.48 -5.89
CA ARG A 108 36.64 35.95 -6.21
C ARG A 108 35.72 36.24 -7.41
N GLU A 109 34.78 37.20 -7.43
CA GLU A 109 34.24 38.20 -6.47
C GLU A 109 32.88 38.71 -7.08
N SER A 110 31.93 39.41 -6.46
CA SER A 110 31.73 40.12 -5.16
C SER A 110 30.20 40.07 -4.80
N GLY A 111 29.54 40.88 -3.96
CA GLY A 111 29.93 42.07 -3.19
C GLY A 111 28.79 42.68 -2.32
N ALA A 112 29.20 43.31 -1.20
CA ALA A 112 28.55 44.37 -0.41
C ALA A 112 27.20 44.16 0.36
N SER A 113 27.36 44.17 1.70
CA SER A 113 26.61 45.00 2.68
C SER A 113 25.29 44.49 3.30
N GLY A 114 25.22 44.49 4.65
CA GLY A 114 23.93 44.48 5.37
C GLY A 114 23.89 43.86 6.78
N ALA A 115 24.44 44.56 7.79
CA ALA A 115 24.07 44.54 9.21
C ALA A 115 23.70 43.22 9.94
N GLY A 116 24.50 42.91 10.98
CA GLY A 116 24.40 41.71 11.82
C GLY A 116 23.09 41.44 12.58
N ALA A 117 22.86 40.15 12.78
CA ALA A 117 22.22 39.57 13.95
C ALA A 117 23.09 38.37 14.41
N ALA A 118 23.36 38.26 15.71
CA ALA A 118 24.13 37.14 16.24
C ALA A 118 23.31 35.84 16.18
N PRO A 119 23.92 34.67 15.93
CA PRO A 119 23.21 33.40 16.03
C PRO A 119 22.81 33.16 17.50
N SER A 120 21.53 32.95 17.72
CA SER A 120 20.98 32.60 19.04
C SER A 120 21.61 31.30 19.54
N GLU A 121 22.08 31.26 20.77
CA GLU A 121 22.50 30.01 21.42
C GLU A 121 21.31 29.04 21.45
N VAL A 122 21.54 27.81 21.00
CA VAL A 122 20.53 26.74 21.06
C VAL A 122 20.46 26.25 22.50
N ASP A 123 19.41 26.64 23.21
CA ASP A 123 19.15 26.17 24.57
C ASP A 123 18.81 24.68 24.58
N LEU A 124 19.83 23.87 24.87
CA LEU A 124 19.76 22.41 25.00
C LEU A 124 19.01 21.95 26.27
N THR A 125 18.48 22.87 27.08
CA THR A 125 17.69 22.55 28.30
C THR A 125 16.18 22.71 28.12
N ALA A 126 15.71 23.18 26.96
CA ALA A 126 14.29 23.21 26.64
C ALA A 126 13.70 21.78 26.59
N PRO A 127 12.59 21.48 27.30
CA PRO A 127 11.92 20.19 27.21
C PRO A 127 11.52 19.90 25.76
N LEU A 128 11.90 18.72 25.25
CA LEU A 128 11.46 18.23 23.95
C LEU A 128 9.92 18.31 23.89
N ALA A 129 9.39 19.02 22.88
CA ALA A 129 7.97 19.04 22.63
C ALA A 129 7.50 17.59 22.43
N PRO A 130 6.38 17.17 23.05
CA PRO A 130 5.91 15.80 22.93
C PRO A 130 5.66 15.48 21.45
N GLU A 131 6.10 14.31 21.00
CA GLU A 131 5.83 13.89 19.63
C GLU A 131 4.31 13.87 19.38
N PRO A 132 3.84 14.38 18.23
CA PRO A 132 2.42 14.42 17.94
C PRO A 132 1.87 13.00 17.93
N THR A 133 0.83 12.75 18.72
CA THR A 133 0.23 11.42 18.75
C THR A 133 -0.43 11.12 17.39
N PRO A 134 -0.66 9.85 17.03
CA PRO A 134 -1.36 9.51 15.78
C PRO A 134 -2.71 10.22 15.62
N ALA A 135 -3.38 10.54 16.74
CA ALA A 135 -4.63 11.31 16.76
C ALA A 135 -4.44 12.79 16.38
N ASP A 136 -3.31 13.42 16.75
CA ASP A 136 -3.03 14.83 16.42
C ASP A 136 -2.77 15.00 14.91
N VAL A 137 -2.04 14.06 14.30
CA VAL A 137 -1.85 13.99 12.84
C VAL A 137 -3.18 13.80 12.11
N LEU A 138 -4.06 12.93 12.64
CA LEU A 138 -5.41 12.67 12.13
C LEU A 138 -6.30 13.92 12.08
N THR A 139 -6.15 14.85 13.01
CA THR A 139 -6.96 16.11 13.00
C THR A 139 -6.42 17.17 12.03
N ALA A 140 -5.11 17.17 11.75
CA ALA A 140 -4.49 18.16 10.87
C ALA A 140 -4.79 17.95 9.36
N ASP A 141 -4.97 16.70 8.92
CA ASP A 141 -5.19 16.36 7.49
C ASP A 141 -6.62 16.62 7.01
N VAL A 142 -7.59 16.74 7.93
CA VAL A 142 -9.02 17.01 7.59
C VAL A 142 -9.22 18.41 6.97
N GLY A 143 -8.31 19.36 7.21
CA GLY A 143 -8.49 20.77 6.84
C GLY A 143 -7.84 21.23 5.53
N ARG A 144 -6.93 20.46 4.91
CA ARG A 144 -6.15 20.94 3.75
C ARG A 144 -6.76 20.51 2.42
N THR A 145 -7.77 21.28 1.98
CA THR A 145 -8.19 21.30 0.58
C THR A 145 -7.00 21.64 -0.32
N SER A 146 -6.57 20.69 -1.16
CA SER A 146 -5.60 20.96 -2.23
C SER A 146 -6.07 22.14 -3.09
N ARG A 147 -5.15 23.02 -3.51
CA ARG A 147 -5.43 24.13 -4.43
C ARG A 147 -5.65 23.64 -5.88
N ALA A 148 -6.47 22.61 -6.07
CA ALA A 148 -6.86 22.02 -7.36
C ALA A 148 -7.90 22.87 -8.13
N GLY A 149 -7.81 24.20 -8.03
CA GLY A 149 -8.91 25.12 -8.35
C GLY A 149 -8.80 25.91 -9.67
N ARG A 150 -7.73 25.73 -10.47
CA ARG A 150 -7.48 26.60 -11.64
C ARG A 150 -7.34 25.91 -13.00
N ASN A 151 -6.95 24.63 -13.03
CA ASN A 151 -6.59 23.93 -14.27
C ASN A 151 -7.41 22.65 -14.54
N VAL A 152 -8.54 22.41 -13.86
CA VAL A 152 -9.36 21.19 -14.02
C VAL A 152 -9.69 20.84 -15.49
N PRO A 153 -10.14 21.77 -16.36
CA PRO A 153 -10.38 21.45 -17.78
C PRO A 153 -9.10 21.22 -18.59
N VAL A 154 -7.97 21.85 -18.21
CA VAL A 154 -6.66 21.62 -18.85
C VAL A 154 -6.15 20.23 -18.48
N ALA A 155 -6.32 19.81 -17.23
CA ALA A 155 -6.00 18.46 -16.79
C ALA A 155 -6.85 17.44 -17.57
N ALA A 156 -8.18 17.55 -17.53
CA ALA A 156 -9.08 16.68 -18.28
C ALA A 156 -8.71 16.60 -19.78
N GLY A 157 -8.37 17.74 -20.41
CA GLY A 157 -7.92 17.78 -21.80
C GLY A 157 -6.60 17.02 -22.06
N VAL A 158 -5.60 17.16 -21.19
CA VAL A 158 -4.33 16.41 -21.30
C VAL A 158 -4.55 14.91 -21.06
N GLY A 159 -5.37 14.52 -20.08
CA GLY A 159 -5.72 13.12 -19.84
C GLY A 159 -6.41 12.47 -21.04
N VAL A 160 -7.40 13.14 -21.63
CA VAL A 160 -8.07 12.68 -22.86
C VAL A 160 -7.09 12.63 -24.04
N ALA A 161 -6.21 13.62 -24.20
CA ALA A 161 -5.21 13.62 -25.26
C ALA A 161 -4.21 12.47 -25.12
N LEU A 162 -3.79 12.12 -23.91
CA LEU A 162 -2.92 10.97 -23.64
C LEU A 162 -3.61 9.64 -23.97
N VAL A 163 -4.88 9.46 -23.57
CA VAL A 163 -5.65 8.26 -23.92
C VAL A 163 -5.87 8.15 -25.44
N LEU A 164 -6.21 9.25 -26.11
CA LEU A 164 -6.35 9.28 -27.57
C LEU A 164 -5.03 9.00 -28.29
N ALA A 165 -3.90 9.54 -27.82
CA ALA A 165 -2.58 9.26 -28.38
C ALA A 165 -2.18 7.79 -28.17
N LEU A 166 -2.48 7.22 -26.99
CA LEU A 166 -2.25 5.81 -26.68
C LEU A 166 -3.05 4.90 -27.61
N VAL A 167 -4.36 5.13 -27.75
CA VAL A 167 -5.25 4.36 -28.64
C VAL A 167 -4.86 4.55 -30.11
N ALA A 168 -4.53 5.78 -30.54
CA ALA A 168 -4.05 6.03 -31.90
C ALA A 168 -2.72 5.32 -32.19
N SER A 169 -1.79 5.27 -31.22
CA SER A 169 -0.54 4.52 -31.37
C SER A 169 -0.78 3.02 -31.56
N LEU A 170 -1.74 2.46 -30.82
CA LEU A 170 -2.10 1.03 -30.88
C LEU A 170 -2.60 0.62 -32.27
N PHE A 171 -3.53 1.40 -32.85
CA PHE A 171 -4.08 1.13 -34.19
C PHE A 171 -3.19 1.60 -35.36
N TRP A 172 -2.25 2.52 -35.14
CA TRP A 172 -1.29 2.92 -36.17
C TRP A 172 -0.20 1.87 -36.36
N ARG A 173 0.44 1.45 -35.25
CA ARG A 173 1.43 0.38 -35.19
C ARG A 173 1.50 -0.18 -33.78
N LYS A 174 1.10 -1.44 -33.57
CA LYS A 174 1.07 -2.05 -32.23
C LYS A 174 2.42 -1.99 -31.50
N GLU A 175 3.56 -2.05 -32.21
CA GLU A 175 4.89 -1.88 -31.60
C GLU A 175 5.11 -0.47 -31.00
N ALA A 176 4.50 0.57 -31.55
CA ALA A 176 4.62 1.94 -31.04
C ALA A 176 3.91 2.11 -29.69
N PHE A 177 2.75 1.48 -29.52
CA PHE A 177 2.10 1.34 -28.22
C PHE A 177 3.01 0.60 -27.23
N GLY A 178 3.64 -0.51 -27.66
CA GLY A 178 4.55 -1.28 -26.81
C GLY A 178 5.71 -0.45 -26.28
N ILE A 179 6.33 0.39 -27.12
CA ILE A 179 7.38 1.33 -26.72
C ILE A 179 6.86 2.37 -25.71
N LEU A 180 5.65 2.92 -25.93
CA LEU A 180 5.06 3.92 -25.04
C LEU A 180 4.67 3.32 -23.67
N ALA A 181 4.11 2.11 -23.65
CA ALA A 181 3.83 1.35 -22.43
C ALA A 181 5.11 1.04 -21.65
N PHE A 182 6.18 0.65 -22.35
CA PHE A 182 7.49 0.41 -21.72
C PHE A 182 8.11 1.71 -21.16
N ALA A 183 7.95 2.84 -21.86
CA ALA A 183 8.38 4.15 -21.34
C ALA A 183 7.62 4.54 -20.06
N ALA A 184 6.32 4.24 -19.97
CA ALA A 184 5.54 4.44 -18.74
C ALA A 184 6.03 3.54 -17.58
N VAL A 185 6.39 2.29 -17.86
CA VAL A 185 7.03 1.38 -16.87
C VAL A 185 8.35 1.96 -16.33
N LEU A 186 9.19 2.52 -17.20
CA LEU A 186 10.43 3.18 -16.76
C LEU A 186 10.16 4.45 -15.94
N GLY A 187 9.14 5.25 -16.31
CA GLY A 187 8.71 6.42 -15.54
C GLY A 187 8.22 6.06 -14.14
N ALA A 188 7.34 5.06 -14.04
CA ALA A 188 6.85 4.53 -12.77
C ALA A 188 8.00 3.94 -11.89
N LEU A 189 9.01 3.31 -12.50
CA LEU A 189 10.20 2.84 -11.77
C LEU A 189 11.03 4.00 -11.20
N VAL A 190 11.14 5.13 -11.91
CA VAL A 190 11.83 6.34 -11.42
C VAL A 190 11.08 6.96 -10.24
N GLU A 191 9.75 7.05 -10.31
CA GLU A 191 8.90 7.54 -9.21
C GLU A 191 9.00 6.64 -7.98
N LEU A 192 8.83 5.32 -8.16
CA LEU A 192 8.86 4.38 -7.05
C LEU A 192 10.25 4.28 -6.40
N ARG A 193 11.33 4.47 -7.17
CA ARG A 193 12.70 4.67 -6.64
C ARG A 193 12.78 5.94 -5.77
N ALA A 194 12.26 7.07 -6.24
CA ALA A 194 12.30 8.33 -5.49
C ALA A 194 11.45 8.25 -4.20
N ALA A 195 10.30 7.57 -4.27
CA ALA A 195 9.43 7.26 -3.14
C ALA A 195 10.16 6.42 -2.08
N LEU A 196 10.73 5.27 -2.48
CA LEU A 196 11.39 4.33 -1.56
C LEU A 196 12.71 4.89 -0.98
N ALA A 197 13.39 5.78 -1.72
CA ALA A 197 14.56 6.50 -1.21
C ALA A 197 14.24 7.38 0.02
N ARG A 198 13.03 7.93 0.13
CA ARG A 198 12.59 8.70 1.32
C ARG A 198 12.57 7.83 2.58
N GLN A 199 12.27 6.54 2.44
CA GLN A 199 12.32 5.53 3.51
C GLN A 199 13.70 4.85 3.66
N GLN A 200 14.76 5.46 3.13
CA GLN A 200 16.14 4.96 3.20
C GLN A 200 16.34 3.58 2.52
N ILE A 201 15.45 3.19 1.61
CA ILE A 201 15.54 1.97 0.82
C ILE A 201 16.25 2.31 -0.50
N ILE A 202 17.35 1.59 -0.79
CA ILE A 202 18.16 1.81 -1.99
C ILE A 202 17.81 0.72 -3.00
N LEU A 203 17.18 1.10 -4.10
CA LEU A 203 16.85 0.18 -5.19
C LEU A 203 18.07 -0.05 -6.10
N PRO A 204 18.40 -1.31 -6.41
CA PRO A 204 19.36 -1.65 -7.45
C PRO A 204 18.69 -1.45 -8.82
N VAL A 205 18.65 -0.19 -9.29
CA VAL A 205 17.90 0.18 -10.51
C VAL A 205 18.37 -0.59 -11.74
N LEU A 206 19.68 -0.86 -11.87
CA LEU A 206 20.24 -1.51 -13.06
C LEU A 206 19.68 -2.94 -13.30
N PRO A 207 19.75 -3.89 -12.35
CA PRO A 207 19.14 -5.22 -12.56
C PRO A 207 17.63 -5.17 -12.71
N ILE A 208 16.92 -4.23 -12.05
CA ILE A 208 15.47 -4.05 -12.26
C ILE A 208 15.17 -3.56 -13.68
N ALA A 209 15.95 -2.59 -14.21
CA ALA A 209 15.74 -2.05 -15.56
C ALA A 209 16.11 -3.05 -16.66
N VAL A 210 17.22 -3.79 -16.50
CA VAL A 210 17.59 -4.89 -17.40
C VAL A 210 16.52 -5.99 -17.34
N GLY A 211 16.04 -6.32 -16.14
CA GLY A 211 14.94 -7.25 -15.92
C GLY A 211 13.63 -6.78 -16.56
N ALA A 212 13.31 -5.49 -16.52
CA ALA A 212 12.13 -4.92 -17.15
C ALA A 212 12.17 -5.08 -18.68
N VAL A 213 13.32 -4.79 -19.32
CA VAL A 213 13.52 -5.07 -20.75
C VAL A 213 13.36 -6.58 -21.02
N GLY A 214 14.01 -7.42 -20.20
CA GLY A 214 13.94 -8.88 -20.33
C GLY A 214 12.52 -9.42 -20.22
N MET A 215 11.74 -8.99 -19.23
CA MET A 215 10.34 -9.38 -19.02
C MET A 215 9.44 -8.92 -20.18
N PHE A 216 9.57 -7.67 -20.61
CA PHE A 216 8.73 -7.14 -21.70
C PHE A 216 9.03 -7.83 -23.05
N VAL A 217 10.30 -8.04 -23.37
CA VAL A 217 10.73 -8.71 -24.61
C VAL A 217 10.41 -10.21 -24.59
N SER A 218 10.64 -10.89 -23.46
CA SER A 218 10.32 -12.33 -23.34
C SER A 218 8.82 -12.59 -23.38
N ALA A 219 8.00 -11.75 -22.75
CA ALA A 219 6.55 -11.78 -22.90
C ALA A 219 6.14 -11.65 -24.38
N TYR A 220 6.66 -10.64 -25.07
CA TYR A 220 6.28 -10.37 -26.47
C TYR A 220 6.73 -11.45 -27.46
N LEU A 221 7.91 -12.05 -27.27
CA LEU A 221 8.50 -12.99 -28.22
C LEU A 221 8.30 -14.48 -27.88
N ALA A 222 8.09 -14.82 -26.62
CA ALA A 222 8.12 -16.20 -26.13
C ALA A 222 7.07 -16.52 -25.04
N GLY A 223 6.13 -15.60 -24.80
CA GLY A 223 4.94 -15.87 -23.99
C GLY A 223 5.17 -15.97 -22.48
N THR A 224 4.18 -16.55 -21.79
CA THR A 224 4.06 -16.48 -20.32
C THR A 224 5.16 -17.23 -19.58
N GLU A 225 5.61 -18.37 -20.09
CA GLU A 225 6.72 -19.14 -19.48
C GLU A 225 8.02 -18.34 -19.51
N ALA A 226 8.32 -17.71 -20.64
CA ALA A 226 9.52 -16.88 -20.79
C ALA A 226 9.46 -15.62 -19.91
N LEU A 227 8.28 -14.99 -19.77
CA LEU A 227 8.05 -13.90 -18.82
C LEU A 227 8.32 -14.33 -17.37
N LEU A 228 7.84 -15.50 -16.95
CA LEU A 228 8.09 -16.05 -15.61
C LEU A 228 9.59 -16.32 -15.38
N VAL A 229 10.28 -16.90 -16.36
CA VAL A 229 11.74 -17.12 -16.30
C VAL A 229 12.48 -15.78 -16.21
N ALA A 230 12.12 -14.78 -17.01
CA ALA A 230 12.73 -13.45 -16.95
C ALA A 230 12.50 -12.76 -15.59
N PHE A 231 11.32 -12.92 -14.99
CA PHE A 231 11.04 -12.43 -13.63
C PHE A 231 11.90 -13.14 -12.57
N VAL A 232 11.99 -14.47 -12.60
CA VAL A 232 12.81 -15.25 -11.66
C VAL A 232 14.30 -14.90 -11.79
N LEU A 233 14.81 -14.75 -13.02
CA LEU A 233 16.18 -14.29 -13.27
C LEU A 233 16.40 -12.85 -12.77
N THR A 234 15.41 -11.97 -12.92
CA THR A 234 15.47 -10.60 -12.38
C THR A 234 15.52 -10.61 -10.85
N ALA A 235 14.66 -11.39 -10.19
CA ALA A 235 14.65 -11.52 -8.73
C ALA A 235 15.97 -12.08 -8.20
N GLY A 236 16.51 -13.13 -8.84
CA GLY A 236 17.84 -13.68 -8.51
C GLY A 236 18.96 -12.66 -8.72
N GLY A 237 18.95 -11.95 -9.85
CA GLY A 237 19.93 -10.89 -10.16
C GLY A 237 19.88 -9.72 -9.17
N VAL A 238 18.69 -9.33 -8.72
CA VAL A 238 18.48 -8.32 -7.66
C VAL A 238 19.06 -8.80 -6.32
N VAL A 239 18.82 -10.04 -5.93
CA VAL A 239 19.37 -10.61 -4.67
C VAL A 239 20.90 -10.66 -4.71
N VAL A 240 21.47 -11.15 -5.82
CA VAL A 240 22.93 -11.17 -6.02
C VAL A 240 23.50 -9.76 -6.01
N TRP A 241 22.87 -8.80 -6.69
CA TRP A 241 23.29 -7.40 -6.67
C TRP A 241 23.32 -6.85 -5.25
N CYS A 242 22.22 -6.96 -4.50
CA CYS A 242 22.15 -6.46 -3.13
C CYS A 242 23.16 -7.14 -2.19
N ALA A 243 23.49 -8.41 -2.41
CA ALA A 243 24.53 -9.11 -1.64
C ALA A 243 25.95 -8.62 -1.97
N LEU A 244 26.23 -8.29 -3.24
CA LEU A 244 27.53 -7.77 -3.69
C LEU A 244 27.75 -6.29 -3.33
N ASP A 245 26.67 -5.49 -3.26
CA ASP A 245 26.69 -4.04 -2.96
C ASP A 245 27.06 -3.72 -1.49
N GLY A 246 27.48 -4.72 -0.70
CA GLY A 246 28.01 -4.55 0.65
C GLY A 246 27.01 -4.08 1.71
N GLY A 247 25.70 -4.09 1.42
CA GLY A 247 24.65 -3.44 2.22
C GLY A 247 24.41 -3.98 3.64
N GLY A 248 25.15 -4.99 4.10
CA GLY A 248 25.09 -5.55 5.45
C GLY A 248 23.67 -5.87 5.93
N LEU A 249 23.27 -5.27 7.06
CA LEU A 249 21.93 -5.45 7.67
C LEU A 249 20.76 -4.96 6.79
N ARG A 250 21.03 -4.22 5.69
CA ARG A 250 20.00 -3.67 4.80
C ARG A 250 19.75 -4.52 3.55
N VAL A 251 20.56 -5.56 3.29
CA VAL A 251 20.45 -6.42 2.09
C VAL A 251 19.06 -7.00 1.94
N LEU A 252 18.48 -7.59 2.99
CA LEU A 252 17.13 -8.18 2.95
C LEU A 252 16.06 -7.14 2.61
N ARG A 253 16.12 -5.95 3.23
CA ARG A 253 15.15 -4.86 2.99
C ARG A 253 15.23 -4.31 1.56
N ASN A 254 16.44 -4.08 1.07
CA ASN A 254 16.63 -3.57 -0.29
C ASN A 254 16.24 -4.63 -1.33
N ALA A 255 16.59 -5.90 -1.13
CA ALA A 255 16.23 -7.00 -2.02
C ALA A 255 14.71 -7.26 -2.05
N THR A 256 14.03 -7.31 -0.90
CA THR A 256 12.58 -7.51 -0.84
C THR A 256 11.81 -6.35 -1.49
N ALA A 257 12.20 -5.10 -1.22
CA ALA A 257 11.62 -3.93 -1.90
C ALA A 257 11.87 -3.94 -3.42
N ALA A 258 13.06 -4.36 -3.85
CA ALA A 258 13.42 -4.44 -5.27
C ALA A 258 12.69 -5.57 -6.02
N ILE A 259 12.52 -6.74 -5.38
CA ILE A 259 11.68 -7.83 -5.91
C ILE A 259 10.22 -7.38 -5.98
N PHE A 260 9.71 -6.71 -4.94
CA PHE A 260 8.37 -6.14 -4.94
C PHE A 260 8.18 -5.15 -6.10
N VAL A 261 9.12 -4.22 -6.30
CA VAL A 261 9.09 -3.26 -7.42
C VAL A 261 9.11 -3.96 -8.77
N ALA A 262 9.97 -4.98 -8.95
CA ALA A 262 10.04 -5.77 -10.18
C ALA A 262 8.74 -6.58 -10.43
N ALA A 263 8.13 -7.11 -9.38
CA ALA A 263 6.86 -7.82 -9.45
C ALA A 263 5.70 -6.88 -9.76
N TYR A 264 5.62 -5.73 -9.09
CA TYR A 264 4.48 -4.81 -9.15
C TYR A 264 4.42 -3.99 -10.44
N VAL A 265 5.56 -3.49 -10.94
CA VAL A 265 5.59 -2.59 -12.10
C VAL A 265 5.91 -3.35 -13.41
N PRO A 266 7.15 -3.77 -13.73
CA PRO A 266 7.44 -4.33 -15.03
C PRO A 266 6.85 -5.73 -15.26
N PHE A 267 6.77 -6.61 -14.24
CA PHE A 267 6.16 -7.93 -14.42
C PHE A 267 4.66 -7.85 -14.71
N LEU A 268 3.88 -7.11 -13.90
CA LEU A 268 2.45 -6.92 -14.18
C LEU A 268 2.22 -6.19 -15.52
N ALA A 269 2.98 -5.14 -15.82
CA ALA A 269 2.88 -4.44 -17.10
C ALA A 269 3.22 -5.34 -18.31
N SER A 270 4.06 -6.35 -18.16
CA SER A 270 4.43 -7.26 -19.25
C SER A 270 3.26 -8.16 -19.71
N PHE A 271 2.15 -8.21 -18.96
CA PHE A 271 0.90 -8.81 -19.48
C PHE A 271 0.27 -8.00 -20.62
N LEU A 272 0.50 -6.68 -20.70
CA LEU A 272 0.17 -5.92 -21.92
C LEU A 272 1.03 -6.37 -23.11
N ALA A 273 2.30 -6.74 -22.89
CA ALA A 273 3.16 -7.27 -23.95
C ALA A 273 2.69 -8.66 -24.42
N LEU A 274 2.24 -9.53 -23.51
CA LEU A 274 1.57 -10.79 -23.85
C LEU A 274 0.32 -10.56 -24.72
N ALA A 275 -0.53 -9.59 -24.35
CA ALA A 275 -1.72 -9.26 -25.13
C ALA A 275 -1.37 -8.70 -26.52
N LEU A 276 -0.41 -7.79 -26.59
CA LEU A 276 0.04 -7.13 -27.82
C LEU A 276 0.68 -8.09 -28.83
N ALA A 277 1.27 -9.19 -28.36
CA ALA A 277 1.90 -10.22 -29.19
C ALA A 277 0.88 -11.05 -29.98
N ALA A 278 -0.37 -11.15 -29.51
CA ALA A 278 -1.44 -11.86 -30.22
C ALA A 278 -1.79 -11.19 -31.57
N ASP A 279 -2.38 -11.96 -32.48
CA ASP A 279 -2.81 -11.46 -33.79
C ASP A 279 -3.92 -10.40 -33.68
N ASP A 280 -4.82 -10.56 -32.71
CA ASP A 280 -5.87 -9.62 -32.31
C ASP A 280 -5.42 -8.68 -31.16
N GLY A 281 -4.10 -8.49 -31.01
CA GLY A 281 -3.49 -7.88 -29.83
C GLY A 281 -3.93 -6.45 -29.54
N GLU A 282 -4.23 -5.64 -30.56
CA GLU A 282 -4.83 -4.31 -30.38
C GLU A 282 -6.19 -4.37 -29.67
N TRP A 283 -7.03 -5.37 -29.97
CA TRP A 283 -8.35 -5.52 -29.34
C TRP A 283 -8.23 -6.06 -27.91
N ARG A 284 -7.28 -6.96 -27.65
CA ARG A 284 -6.98 -7.44 -26.29
C ARG A 284 -6.46 -6.32 -25.39
N VAL A 285 -5.53 -5.51 -25.87
CA VAL A 285 -5.02 -4.34 -25.13
C VAL A 285 -6.10 -3.28 -24.95
N LEU A 286 -6.89 -2.98 -25.99
CA LEU A 286 -8.00 -2.03 -25.89
C LEU A 286 -9.05 -2.51 -24.86
N ALA A 287 -9.34 -3.81 -24.79
CA ALA A 287 -10.23 -4.39 -23.80
C ALA A 287 -9.76 -4.12 -22.36
N VAL A 288 -8.47 -4.30 -22.05
CA VAL A 288 -7.92 -3.96 -20.71
C VAL A 288 -8.15 -2.48 -20.41
N VAL A 289 -7.75 -1.58 -21.32
CA VAL A 289 -7.83 -0.12 -21.12
C VAL A 289 -9.28 0.33 -20.96
N VAL A 290 -10.18 -0.10 -21.85
CA VAL A 290 -11.59 0.32 -21.85
C VAL A 290 -12.32 -0.19 -20.61
N LEU A 291 -12.06 -1.41 -20.14
CA LEU A 291 -12.72 -1.94 -18.93
C LEU A 291 -12.23 -1.26 -17.65
N VAL A 292 -10.95 -0.90 -17.55
CA VAL A 292 -10.42 -0.10 -16.43
C VAL A 292 -11.04 1.30 -16.44
N VAL A 293 -11.00 2.00 -17.58
CA VAL A 293 -11.60 3.34 -17.72
C VAL A 293 -13.12 3.30 -17.47
N ALA A 294 -13.82 2.23 -17.86
CA ALA A 294 -15.22 2.02 -17.53
C ALA A 294 -15.46 1.84 -16.02
N GLY A 295 -14.61 1.06 -15.35
CA GLY A 295 -14.63 0.89 -13.90
C GLY A 295 -14.48 2.23 -13.17
N ASP A 296 -13.49 3.04 -13.54
CA ASP A 296 -13.23 4.35 -12.95
C ASP A 296 -14.35 5.35 -13.24
N THR A 297 -14.81 5.41 -14.49
CA THR A 297 -15.87 6.34 -14.92
C THR A 297 -17.19 6.01 -14.23
N GLY A 298 -17.57 4.73 -14.19
CA GLY A 298 -18.78 4.27 -13.50
C GLY A 298 -18.69 4.48 -11.99
N GLY A 299 -17.50 4.25 -11.42
CA GLY A 299 -17.21 4.45 -10.00
C GLY A 299 -17.30 5.90 -9.57
N TRP A 300 -16.68 6.79 -10.33
CA TRP A 300 -16.77 8.23 -10.13
C TRP A 300 -18.19 8.75 -10.32
N ALA A 301 -18.87 8.35 -11.40
CA ALA A 301 -20.23 8.84 -11.69
C ALA A 301 -21.24 8.43 -10.60
N ALA A 302 -21.29 7.14 -10.23
CA ALA A 302 -22.16 6.68 -9.16
C ALA A 302 -21.72 7.22 -7.78
N GLY A 303 -20.41 7.31 -7.53
CA GLY A 303 -19.86 7.87 -6.30
C GLY A 303 -20.25 9.34 -6.08
N VAL A 304 -20.24 10.16 -7.13
CA VAL A 304 -20.66 11.58 -7.07
C VAL A 304 -22.18 11.73 -6.95
N LEU A 305 -22.96 10.90 -7.64
CA LEU A 305 -24.42 11.03 -7.69
C LEU A 305 -25.14 10.46 -6.44
N ILE A 306 -24.67 9.32 -5.93
CA ILE A 306 -25.36 8.55 -4.87
C ILE A 306 -24.43 8.03 -3.78
N GLY A 307 -23.12 8.32 -3.82
CA GLY A 307 -22.15 7.85 -2.84
C GLY A 307 -22.46 8.33 -1.42
N ARG A 308 -22.62 7.39 -0.49
CA ARG A 308 -22.89 7.67 0.93
C ARG A 308 -22.06 6.82 1.87
N HIS A 309 -21.72 5.59 1.50
CA HIS A 309 -21.02 4.64 2.37
C HIS A 309 -19.58 4.45 1.89
N PRO A 310 -18.55 4.97 2.60
CA PRO A 310 -17.16 4.78 2.23
C PRO A 310 -16.76 3.30 2.23
N LEU A 311 -15.99 2.90 1.23
CA LEU A 311 -15.56 1.52 1.00
C LEU A 311 -14.37 1.13 1.90
N ALA A 312 -13.38 2.02 2.01
CA ALA A 312 -12.15 1.77 2.76
C ALA A 312 -11.69 3.04 3.51
N PRO A 313 -12.35 3.44 4.63
CA PRO A 313 -12.16 4.73 5.29
C PRO A 313 -10.70 5.08 5.62
N THR A 314 -9.91 4.12 6.07
CA THR A 314 -8.51 4.31 6.49
C THR A 314 -7.53 4.47 5.31
N ILE A 315 -7.88 3.91 4.15
CA ILE A 315 -6.98 3.77 2.99
C ILE A 315 -7.35 4.81 1.92
N SER A 316 -8.61 4.80 1.51
CA SER A 316 -9.16 5.65 0.45
C SER A 316 -10.55 6.18 0.86
N PRO A 317 -10.60 7.31 1.62
CA PRO A 317 -11.86 7.87 2.13
C PRO A 317 -12.88 8.28 1.05
N LYS A 318 -12.44 8.40 -0.21
CA LYS A 318 -13.26 8.87 -1.33
C LYS A 318 -13.94 7.75 -2.13
N LYS A 319 -13.51 6.50 -2.01
CA LYS A 319 -14.20 5.36 -2.65
C LYS A 319 -15.43 4.99 -1.83
N SER A 320 -16.56 4.74 -2.49
CA SER A 320 -17.82 4.34 -1.85
C SER A 320 -18.33 3.00 -2.41
N TRP A 321 -19.18 2.33 -1.63
CA TRP A 321 -19.87 1.11 -2.05
C TRP A 321 -20.82 1.35 -3.22
N GLU A 322 -21.51 2.51 -3.26
CA GLU A 322 -22.36 2.86 -4.40
C GLU A 322 -21.53 3.16 -5.66
N GLY A 323 -20.34 3.74 -5.48
CA GLY A 323 -19.35 3.90 -6.55
C GLY A 323 -18.95 2.54 -7.13
N LEU A 324 -18.54 1.59 -6.28
CA LEU A 324 -18.21 0.23 -6.72
C LEU A 324 -19.37 -0.44 -7.50
N GLY A 325 -20.62 -0.23 -7.07
CA GLY A 325 -21.80 -0.67 -7.85
C GLY A 325 -21.85 -0.07 -9.25
N GLY A 326 -21.57 1.23 -9.40
CA GLY A 326 -21.46 1.91 -10.70
C GLY A 326 -20.31 1.39 -11.56
N SER A 327 -19.14 1.13 -10.97
CA SER A 327 -18.00 0.49 -11.66
C SER A 327 -18.40 -0.87 -12.24
N VAL A 328 -19.01 -1.73 -11.42
CA VAL A 328 -19.49 -3.05 -11.85
C VAL A 328 -20.50 -2.93 -12.97
N VAL A 329 -21.55 -2.11 -12.82
CA VAL A 329 -22.60 -1.97 -13.85
C VAL A 329 -22.02 -1.52 -15.19
N LEU A 330 -21.16 -0.49 -15.20
CA LEU A 330 -20.64 0.06 -16.47
C LEU A 330 -19.64 -0.87 -17.14
N ALA A 331 -18.68 -1.43 -16.40
CA ALA A 331 -17.68 -2.33 -16.96
C ALA A 331 -18.28 -3.69 -17.37
N VAL A 332 -19.25 -4.24 -16.62
CA VAL A 332 -19.96 -5.47 -17.02
C VAL A 332 -20.82 -5.21 -18.26
N ALA A 333 -21.52 -4.08 -18.37
CA ALA A 333 -22.28 -3.75 -19.57
C ALA A 333 -21.39 -3.62 -20.81
N ILE A 334 -20.27 -2.91 -20.69
CA ILE A 334 -19.27 -2.76 -21.78
C ILE A 334 -18.60 -4.10 -22.09
N GLY A 335 -18.29 -4.94 -21.10
CA GLY A 335 -17.77 -6.28 -21.31
C GLY A 335 -18.76 -7.19 -22.05
N THR A 336 -20.03 -7.19 -21.63
CA THR A 336 -21.11 -8.03 -22.17
C THR A 336 -21.42 -7.72 -23.63
N VAL A 337 -21.44 -6.43 -23.99
CA VAL A 337 -21.83 -5.97 -25.33
C VAL A 337 -20.62 -5.72 -26.22
N GLY A 338 -19.56 -5.13 -25.69
CA GLY A 338 -18.40 -4.67 -26.47
C GLY A 338 -17.45 -5.79 -26.86
N LEU A 339 -17.07 -6.68 -25.93
CA LEU A 339 -16.07 -7.71 -26.23
C LEU A 339 -16.50 -8.69 -27.34
N PRO A 340 -17.76 -9.21 -27.37
CA PRO A 340 -18.22 -10.08 -28.46
C PRO A 340 -18.27 -9.43 -29.85
N LEU A 341 -18.08 -8.11 -29.97
CA LEU A 341 -18.06 -7.40 -31.25
C LEU A 341 -16.65 -7.31 -31.86
N VAL A 342 -15.60 -7.57 -31.07
CA VAL A 342 -14.19 -7.35 -31.45
C VAL A 342 -13.28 -8.55 -31.14
N LEU A 343 -13.71 -9.47 -30.28
CA LEU A 343 -13.03 -10.70 -29.91
C LEU A 343 -14.04 -11.86 -29.99
N ASP A 344 -13.57 -13.08 -30.27
CA ASP A 344 -14.40 -14.29 -30.33
C ASP A 344 -14.76 -14.78 -28.91
N VAL A 345 -15.55 -13.98 -28.19
CA VAL A 345 -16.08 -14.27 -26.86
C VAL A 345 -17.59 -14.19 -26.85
N THR A 346 -18.23 -15.05 -26.07
CA THR A 346 -19.67 -14.95 -25.80
C THR A 346 -19.99 -13.82 -24.82
N TRP A 347 -21.24 -13.32 -24.86
CA TRP A 347 -21.71 -12.23 -24.00
C TRP A 347 -21.48 -12.48 -22.50
N TRP A 348 -21.61 -13.71 -22.01
CA TRP A 348 -21.41 -14.04 -20.59
C TRP A 348 -19.94 -14.11 -20.21
N GLN A 349 -19.05 -14.54 -21.12
CA GLN A 349 -17.61 -14.42 -20.94
C GLN A 349 -17.21 -12.95 -20.87
N GLY A 350 -17.75 -12.12 -21.77
CA GLY A 350 -17.53 -10.67 -21.76
C GLY A 350 -18.00 -10.01 -20.45
N ALA A 351 -19.16 -10.42 -19.94
CA ALA A 351 -19.68 -9.98 -18.64
C ALA A 351 -18.72 -10.35 -17.48
N LEU A 352 -18.21 -11.58 -17.47
CA LEU A 352 -17.26 -12.07 -16.47
C LEU A 352 -15.92 -11.32 -16.53
N VAL A 353 -15.38 -11.09 -17.74
CA VAL A 353 -14.15 -10.31 -17.93
C VAL A 353 -14.33 -8.86 -17.43
N GLY A 354 -15.48 -8.24 -17.69
CA GLY A 354 -15.81 -6.91 -17.17
C GLY A 354 -15.89 -6.85 -15.63
N LEU A 355 -16.46 -7.87 -14.99
CA LEU A 355 -16.49 -7.98 -13.53
C LEU A 355 -15.09 -8.18 -12.94
N LEU A 356 -14.29 -9.06 -13.55
CA LEU A 356 -12.91 -9.32 -13.13
C LEU A 356 -12.02 -8.07 -13.27
N ALA A 357 -12.21 -7.28 -14.33
CA ALA A 357 -11.51 -6.01 -14.52
C ALA A 357 -11.78 -5.02 -13.38
N VAL A 358 -13.03 -4.90 -12.91
CA VAL A 358 -13.40 -4.01 -11.80
C VAL A 358 -12.81 -4.49 -10.47
N ILE A 359 -12.82 -5.79 -10.21
CA ILE A 359 -12.21 -6.35 -9.00
C ILE A 359 -10.70 -6.09 -9.01
N ALA A 360 -10.03 -6.33 -10.15
CA ALA A 360 -8.60 -6.15 -10.30
C ALA A 360 -8.19 -4.67 -10.21
N GLY A 361 -8.89 -3.76 -10.90
CA GLY A 361 -8.68 -2.31 -10.79
C GLY A 361 -8.89 -1.80 -9.36
N LEU A 362 -9.95 -2.26 -8.68
CA LEU A 362 -10.16 -1.92 -7.26
C LEU A 362 -8.98 -2.35 -6.37
N VAL A 363 -8.42 -3.54 -6.60
CA VAL A 363 -7.24 -4.02 -5.87
C VAL A 363 -6.00 -3.22 -6.22
N GLY A 364 -5.83 -2.78 -7.48
CA GLY A 364 -4.79 -1.84 -7.92
C GLY A 364 -4.80 -0.55 -7.12
N ASP A 365 -5.88 0.24 -7.24
CA ASP A 365 -6.02 1.53 -6.55
C ASP A 365 -5.89 1.44 -5.03
N LEU A 366 -6.42 0.37 -4.41
CA LEU A 366 -6.34 0.18 -2.96
C LEU A 366 -4.93 -0.25 -2.54
N GLY A 367 -4.27 -1.09 -3.34
CA GLY A 367 -2.87 -1.46 -3.15
C GLY A 367 -1.94 -0.25 -3.27
N GLU A 368 -2.13 0.58 -4.29
CA GLU A 368 -1.36 1.80 -4.48
C GLU A 368 -1.64 2.82 -3.37
N SER A 369 -2.92 3.01 -3.00
CA SER A 369 -3.30 3.83 -1.84
C SER A 369 -2.65 3.34 -0.54
N LEU A 370 -2.55 2.02 -0.32
CA LEU A 370 -1.85 1.44 0.83
C LEU A 370 -0.35 1.76 0.81
N ILE A 371 0.32 1.58 -0.33
CA ILE A 371 1.74 1.90 -0.49
C ILE A 371 1.98 3.39 -0.21
N LYS A 372 1.14 4.29 -0.75
CA LYS A 372 1.26 5.73 -0.50
C LYS A 372 1.14 6.06 0.99
N ARG A 373 0.20 5.43 1.70
CA ARG A 373 0.01 5.61 3.16
C ARG A 373 1.19 5.09 3.98
N ASP A 374 1.71 3.90 3.69
CA ASP A 374 2.86 3.31 4.37
C ASP A 374 4.13 4.15 4.18
N LEU A 375 4.33 4.70 2.98
CA LEU A 375 5.43 5.62 2.69
C LEU A 375 5.24 7.04 3.27
N GLY A 376 4.09 7.35 3.88
CA GLY A 376 3.79 8.67 4.44
C GLY A 376 3.51 9.75 3.39
N MET A 377 3.08 9.36 2.19
CA MET A 377 2.91 10.23 1.02
C MET A 377 1.46 10.28 0.55
N LYS A 378 1.14 11.25 -0.31
CA LYS A 378 -0.20 11.41 -0.91
C LYS A 378 -0.24 10.99 -2.37
N ASP A 379 0.78 11.38 -3.12
CA ASP A 379 0.94 11.21 -4.56
C ASP A 379 2.38 10.67 -4.79
N MET A 380 2.60 9.82 -5.81
CA MET A 380 3.91 9.16 -6.01
C MET A 380 4.97 10.10 -6.61
N GLY A 381 4.54 11.09 -7.40
CA GLY A 381 5.40 12.10 -8.01
C GLY A 381 4.59 13.24 -8.64
N ASP A 382 5.30 14.16 -9.31
CA ASP A 382 4.72 15.31 -10.03
C ASP A 382 4.99 15.23 -11.55
N SER A 383 5.29 14.03 -12.08
CA SER A 383 5.79 13.83 -13.45
C SER A 383 4.83 14.25 -14.55
N ILE A 384 3.51 14.21 -14.30
CA ILE A 384 2.50 14.66 -15.25
C ILE A 384 1.87 15.96 -14.74
N PRO A 385 2.06 17.10 -15.43
CA PRO A 385 1.50 18.39 -15.03
C PRO A 385 -0.01 18.33 -14.76
N GLY A 386 -0.39 18.66 -13.52
CA GLY A 386 -1.79 18.65 -13.07
C GLY A 386 -2.42 17.28 -12.80
N HIS A 387 -1.65 16.18 -12.91
CA HIS A 387 -2.15 14.81 -12.73
C HIS A 387 -1.40 13.96 -11.70
N GLY A 388 -0.27 14.40 -11.17
CA GLY A 388 0.53 13.62 -10.22
C GLY A 388 1.50 12.69 -10.93
N GLY A 389 1.73 11.49 -10.36
CA GLY A 389 2.66 10.52 -10.90
C GLY A 389 2.13 9.80 -12.14
N ILE A 390 3.05 9.14 -12.84
CA ILE A 390 2.76 8.10 -13.83
C ILE A 390 2.19 6.87 -13.12
N LEU A 391 2.72 6.53 -11.94
CA LEU A 391 2.25 5.37 -11.17
C LEU A 391 0.78 5.53 -10.72
N ASP A 392 0.39 6.74 -10.28
CA ASP A 392 -1.00 7.14 -9.94
C ASP A 392 -1.98 7.10 -11.16
N ARG A 393 -1.52 6.64 -12.33
CA ARG A 393 -2.29 6.54 -13.59
C ARG A 393 -2.25 5.17 -14.24
N VAL A 394 -1.37 4.28 -13.77
CA VAL A 394 -1.25 2.91 -14.30
C VAL A 394 -1.47 1.86 -13.22
N ASP A 395 -1.61 2.22 -11.95
CA ASP A 395 -1.88 1.31 -10.82
C ASP A 395 -3.08 0.38 -11.04
N ALA A 396 -4.24 0.92 -11.42
CA ALA A 396 -5.42 0.15 -11.79
C ALA A 396 -5.13 -0.81 -12.97
N LEU A 397 -4.42 -0.29 -13.98
CA LEU A 397 -4.07 -1.01 -15.21
C LEU A 397 -3.07 -2.14 -14.95
N LEU A 398 -2.10 -1.94 -14.06
CA LEU A 398 -1.08 -2.93 -13.69
C LEU A 398 -1.76 -4.18 -13.11
N VAL A 399 -2.69 -4.03 -12.17
CA VAL A 399 -3.39 -5.19 -11.56
C VAL A 399 -4.47 -5.75 -12.50
N ALA A 400 -5.15 -4.91 -13.29
CA ALA A 400 -6.15 -5.37 -14.26
C ALA A 400 -5.54 -6.16 -15.44
N ALA A 401 -4.36 -5.77 -15.91
CA ALA A 401 -3.67 -6.40 -17.05
C ALA A 401 -3.57 -7.93 -16.94
N PRO A 402 -2.92 -8.53 -15.93
CA PRO A 402 -2.80 -9.99 -15.83
C PRO A 402 -4.16 -10.68 -15.73
N VAL A 403 -5.11 -10.09 -15.01
CA VAL A 403 -6.43 -10.68 -14.78
C VAL A 403 -7.24 -10.71 -16.08
N VAL A 404 -7.35 -9.58 -16.78
CA VAL A 404 -8.11 -9.45 -18.02
C VAL A 404 -7.44 -10.23 -19.16
N VAL A 405 -6.12 -10.13 -19.31
CA VAL A 405 -5.39 -10.83 -20.39
C VAL A 405 -5.45 -12.35 -20.21
N THR A 406 -5.32 -12.86 -18.97
CA THR A 406 -5.47 -14.30 -18.70
C THR A 406 -6.93 -14.75 -18.91
N ALA A 407 -7.92 -13.96 -18.47
CA ALA A 407 -9.33 -14.29 -18.68
C ALA A 407 -9.69 -14.32 -20.18
N LEU A 408 -9.15 -13.38 -20.98
CA LEU A 408 -9.32 -13.38 -22.44
C LEU A 408 -8.57 -14.52 -23.13
N ALA A 409 -7.39 -14.93 -22.65
CA ALA A 409 -6.68 -16.09 -23.17
C ALA A 409 -7.45 -17.42 -22.95
N VAL A 410 -8.21 -17.51 -21.85
CA VAL A 410 -9.10 -18.65 -21.57
C VAL A 410 -10.43 -18.55 -22.34
N ALA A 411 -10.99 -17.34 -22.49
CA ALA A 411 -12.30 -17.13 -23.10
C ALA A 411 -12.27 -17.14 -24.65
N ALA A 412 -11.24 -16.55 -25.24
CA ALA A 412 -10.92 -16.53 -26.67
C ALA A 412 -9.46 -16.98 -26.84
N PRO A 413 -9.20 -18.29 -26.91
CA PRO A 413 -7.87 -18.82 -27.21
C PRO A 413 -7.34 -18.25 -28.52
N ILE A 414 -6.04 -17.94 -28.56
CA ILE A 414 -5.36 -17.57 -29.79
C ILE A 414 -5.26 -18.85 -30.64
N ALA A 415 -5.77 -18.79 -31.87
CA ALA A 415 -5.90 -19.94 -32.78
C ALA A 415 -4.65 -20.22 -33.61
#